data_AF-A0A2H9MJY4-F1
#
_entry.id   AF-A0A2H9MJY4-F1
#
_cell.length_a   1.000
_cell.length_b   1.000
_cell.length_c   1.000
_cell.angle_alpha   90.00
_cell.angle_beta   90.00
_cell.angle_gamma   90.00
#
_symmetry.space_group_name_H-M   'P 1'
#
loop_
_entity.id
_entity.type
_entity.pdbx_description
1 polymer ?
#
loop_
_entity_poly.entity_id
_entity_poly.type
_entity_poly.pdbx_seq_one_letter_code
_entity_poly.pdbx_strand_id
1 'polypeptide(L)'
;TPNEKTIVKNTLRKTKKLIIIEPYKAFNFPLPKLVRKYYDRTLGDWDGINPYARREKWDYSNDGLKEYFIELGANKVTDMGKDVMAVFQSLQDNQNMLIKR
;
A
#
# COMPACT_ATOMS: atom_id res chain seq x y z
N THR A 1 5.90 -3.76 -14.39
CA THR A 1 6.31 -2.69 -13.44
C THR A 1 5.13 -2.42 -12.56
N PRO A 2 5.27 -2.16 -11.25
CA PRO A 2 4.09 -2.11 -10.44
C PRO A 2 3.26 -0.86 -10.77
N ASN A 3 1.95 -1.06 -10.84
CA ASN A 3 0.98 -0.03 -11.21
C ASN A 3 0.50 0.80 -10.01
N GLU A 4 1.07 0.63 -8.81
CA GLU A 4 0.53 1.21 -7.57
C GLU A 4 0.36 2.73 -7.67
N LYS A 5 1.39 3.45 -8.15
CA LYS A 5 1.32 4.91 -8.37
C LYS A 5 0.18 5.29 -9.33
N THR A 6 0.00 4.53 -10.40
CA THR A 6 -1.05 4.76 -11.40
C THR A 6 -2.42 4.48 -10.81
N ILE A 7 -2.57 3.43 -9.99
CA ILE A 7 -3.81 3.07 -9.31
C ILE A 7 -4.19 4.14 -8.30
N VAL A 8 -3.27 4.52 -7.41
CA VAL A 8 -3.48 5.60 -6.43
C VAL A 8 -3.92 6.88 -7.14
N LYS A 9 -3.19 7.29 -8.19
CA LYS A 9 -3.51 8.49 -8.96
C LYS A 9 -4.89 8.41 -9.62
N ASN A 10 -5.21 7.30 -10.29
CA ASN A 10 -6.48 7.14 -11.00
C ASN A 10 -7.67 7.05 -10.03
N THR A 11 -7.49 6.42 -8.88
CA THR A 11 -8.51 6.34 -7.84
C THR A 11 -8.77 7.71 -7.21
N LEU A 12 -7.73 8.50 -6.93
CA LEU A 12 -7.87 9.87 -6.41
C LEU A 12 -8.46 10.86 -7.44
N ARG A 13 -8.44 10.55 -8.74
CA ARG A 13 -9.18 11.34 -9.75
C ARG A 13 -10.69 11.14 -9.66
N LYS A 14 -11.14 10.01 -9.08
CA LYS A 14 -12.55 9.62 -8.99
C LYS A 14 -13.09 9.73 -7.56
N THR A 15 -12.22 9.93 -6.58
CA THR A 15 -12.56 9.92 -5.16
C THR A 15 -11.89 11.09 -4.44
N LYS A 16 -12.55 11.64 -3.42
CA LYS A 16 -11.96 12.72 -2.59
C LYS A 16 -10.87 12.21 -1.66
N LYS A 17 -11.01 10.96 -1.21
CA LYS A 17 -10.14 10.31 -0.23
C LYS A 17 -9.98 8.83 -0.60
N LEU A 18 -8.75 8.35 -0.49
CA LEU A 18 -8.38 6.94 -0.61
C LEU A 18 -7.70 6.53 0.69
N ILE A 19 -8.13 5.40 1.26
CA ILE A 19 -7.51 4.79 2.44
C ILE A 19 -6.96 3.44 1.99
N ILE A 20 -5.67 3.23 2.21
CA ILE A 20 -4.98 1.97 1.96
C ILE A 20 -4.52 1.43 3.30
N ILE A 21 -4.72 0.13 3.53
CA ILE A 21 -4.33 -0.56 4.76
C ILE A 21 -3.55 -1.80 4.32
N GLU A 22 -2.29 -1.89 4.74
CA GLU A 22 -1.43 -3.01 4.36
C GLU A 22 -0.65 -3.55 5.58
N PRO A 23 -0.48 -4.87 5.71
CA PRO A 23 0.39 -5.46 6.72
C PRO A 23 1.87 -5.22 6.37
N TYR A 24 2.67 -4.77 7.33
CA TYR A 24 4.12 -4.58 7.12
C TYR A 24 4.91 -5.89 7.04
N LYS A 25 4.30 -7.03 7.44
CA LYS A 25 4.91 -8.37 7.32
C LYS A 25 3.97 -9.38 6.64
N ALA A 26 3.43 -9.00 5.48
CA ALA A 26 2.47 -9.81 4.74
C ALA A 26 2.95 -11.25 4.44
N PHE A 27 4.28 -11.45 4.32
CA PHE A 27 4.88 -12.74 3.94
C PHE A 27 5.53 -13.51 5.09
N ASN A 28 5.36 -13.06 6.34
CA ASN A 28 5.90 -13.74 7.51
C ASN A 28 4.96 -14.87 8.02
N PHE A 29 4.70 -15.84 7.15
CA PHE A 29 3.98 -17.07 7.50
C PHE A 29 4.92 -18.29 7.41
N PRO A 30 4.82 -19.26 8.34
CA PRO A 30 5.75 -20.39 8.45
C PRO A 30 5.52 -21.48 7.38
N LEU A 31 5.23 -21.09 6.13
CA LEU A 31 5.02 -22.01 5.01
C LEU A 31 6.30 -22.15 4.15
N PRO A 32 6.60 -23.35 3.64
CA PRO A 32 7.67 -23.57 2.67
C PRO A 32 7.49 -22.70 1.40
N LYS A 33 8.61 -22.26 0.79
CA LYS A 33 8.62 -21.32 -0.34
C LYS A 33 7.70 -21.72 -1.51
N LEU A 34 7.64 -23.00 -1.85
CA LEU A 34 6.79 -23.51 -2.93
C LEU A 34 5.30 -23.38 -2.62
N VAL A 35 4.91 -23.70 -1.38
CA VAL A 35 3.52 -23.58 -0.90
C VAL A 35 3.11 -22.11 -0.87
N ARG A 36 4.02 -21.24 -0.40
CA ARG A 36 3.81 -19.80 -0.36
C ARG A 36 3.59 -19.21 -1.76
N LYS A 37 4.40 -19.61 -2.73
CA LYS A 37 4.25 -19.21 -4.14
C LYS A 37 2.92 -19.65 -4.75
N TYR A 38 2.44 -20.84 -4.39
CA TYR A 38 1.14 -21.33 -4.86
C TYR A 38 0.00 -20.52 -4.25
N TYR A 39 -0.05 -20.40 -2.91
CA TYR A 39 -1.02 -19.58 -2.18
C TYR A 39 -1.10 -18.17 -2.76
N ASP A 40 0.07 -17.56 -2.96
CA ASP A 40 0.20 -16.21 -3.46
C ASP A 40 -0.44 -16.01 -4.84
N ARG A 41 -0.13 -16.91 -5.77
CA ARG A 41 -0.65 -16.90 -7.14
C ARG A 41 -2.16 -17.16 -7.19
N THR A 42 -2.71 -17.93 -6.26
CA THR A 42 -4.12 -18.34 -6.27
C THR A 42 -5.03 -17.46 -5.43
N LEU A 43 -4.53 -16.90 -4.33
CA LEU A 43 -5.33 -16.22 -3.30
C LEU A 43 -4.77 -14.84 -2.90
N GLY A 44 -3.47 -14.60 -3.04
CA GLY A 44 -2.81 -13.37 -2.54
C GLY A 44 -2.88 -12.17 -3.48
N ASP A 45 -2.63 -12.36 -4.77
CA ASP A 45 -2.59 -11.29 -5.80
C ASP A 45 -3.16 -11.84 -7.08
N TRP A 46 -4.43 -12.21 -7.00
CA TRP A 46 -5.18 -12.74 -8.13
C TRP A 46 -5.30 -11.73 -9.28
N ASP A 47 -5.22 -10.44 -8.97
CA ASP A 47 -5.22 -9.35 -9.95
C ASP A 47 -3.86 -9.15 -10.65
N GLY A 48 -2.79 -9.80 -10.18
CA GLY A 48 -1.45 -9.79 -10.78
C GLY A 48 -0.75 -8.44 -10.76
N ILE A 49 -1.19 -7.52 -9.88
CA ILE A 49 -0.69 -6.15 -9.84
C ILE A 49 0.74 -6.10 -9.32
N ASN A 50 1.14 -7.08 -8.51
CA ASN A 50 2.39 -7.07 -7.76
C ASN A 50 3.26 -8.29 -8.10
N PRO A 51 4.45 -8.14 -8.70
CA PRO A 51 5.33 -9.28 -8.98
C PRO A 51 5.73 -10.03 -7.69
N TYR A 52 5.61 -11.37 -7.67
CA TYR A 52 5.94 -12.21 -6.50
C TYR A 52 7.30 -11.88 -5.87
N ALA A 53 8.33 -11.65 -6.69
CA ALA A 53 9.68 -11.32 -6.20
C ALA A 53 9.80 -9.94 -5.52
N ARG A 54 8.86 -9.01 -5.78
CA ARG A 54 8.77 -7.74 -5.03
C ARG A 54 7.95 -7.92 -3.76
N ARG A 55 6.95 -8.79 -3.76
CA ARG A 55 6.13 -9.08 -2.59
C ARG A 55 6.82 -9.94 -1.54
N GLU A 56 7.67 -10.88 -1.96
CA GLU A 56 8.63 -11.55 -1.08
C GLU A 56 9.60 -10.54 -0.43
N LYS A 57 9.81 -9.38 -1.07
CA LYS A 57 10.57 -8.24 -0.54
C LYS A 57 9.71 -7.15 0.12
N TRP A 58 8.38 -7.27 0.10
CA TRP A 58 7.43 -6.44 0.87
C TRP A 58 7.36 -6.87 2.34
N ASP A 59 8.42 -7.48 2.85
CA ASP A 59 8.66 -7.55 4.28
C ASP A 59 9.26 -6.22 4.73
N TYR A 60 8.50 -5.14 4.51
CA TYR A 60 8.91 -3.83 4.96
C TYR A 60 9.04 -3.86 6.49
N SER A 61 10.03 -3.18 7.04
CA SER A 61 9.86 -2.74 8.43
C SER A 61 8.59 -1.89 8.50
N ASN A 62 7.97 -1.82 9.67
CA ASN A 62 6.83 -0.92 9.87
C ASN A 62 7.16 0.50 9.35
N ASP A 63 8.37 0.99 9.63
CA ASP A 63 8.87 2.27 9.13
C ASP A 63 9.05 2.29 7.61
N GLY A 64 9.59 1.22 7.01
CA GLY A 64 9.76 1.15 5.55
C GLY A 64 8.44 1.19 4.77
N LEU A 65 7.37 0.60 5.33
CA LEU A 65 6.04 0.68 4.72
C LEU A 65 5.46 2.09 4.85
N LYS A 66 5.71 2.76 5.99
CA LYS A 66 5.31 4.16 6.18
C LYS A 66 6.01 5.09 5.20
N GLU A 67 7.33 4.95 5.05
CA GLU A 67 8.13 5.71 4.08
C GLU A 67 7.62 5.49 2.66
N TYR A 68 7.36 4.24 2.28
CA TYR A 68 6.80 3.92 0.97
C TYR A 68 5.44 4.60 0.73
N PHE A 69 4.54 4.60 1.72
CA PHE A 69 3.27 5.33 1.58
C PHE A 69 3.43 6.85 1.48
N ILE A 70 4.40 7.42 2.19
CA ILE A 70 4.74 8.84 2.07
C ILE A 70 5.27 9.13 0.65
N GLU A 71 6.14 8.30 0.10
CA GLU A 71 6.64 8.41 -1.28
C GLU A 71 5.54 8.27 -2.34
N LEU A 72 4.50 7.49 -2.05
CA LEU A 72 3.30 7.38 -2.87
C LEU A 72 2.38 8.62 -2.79
N GLY A 73 2.64 9.54 -1.86
CA GLY A 73 1.89 10.79 -1.67
C GLY A 73 0.81 10.72 -0.59
N ALA A 74 0.94 9.84 0.41
CA ALA A 74 0.02 9.81 1.54
C ALA A 74 0.11 11.10 2.36
N ASN A 75 -1.04 11.65 2.72
CA ASN A 75 -1.16 12.83 3.60
C ASN A 75 -0.99 12.49 5.07
N LYS A 76 -1.40 11.29 5.45
CA LYS A 76 -1.32 10.78 6.82
C LYS A 76 -1.01 9.30 6.76
N VAL A 77 -0.06 8.87 7.58
CA VAL A 77 0.27 7.46 7.77
C VAL A 77 0.28 7.16 9.26
N THR A 78 -0.31 6.04 9.67
CA THR A 78 -0.41 5.67 11.09
C THR A 78 -0.45 4.15 11.25
N ASP A 79 -0.04 3.68 12.43
CA ASP A 79 -0.13 2.28 12.78
C ASP A 79 -1.57 1.88 13.10
N MET A 80 -1.92 0.65 12.72
CA MET A 80 -3.19 0.03 13.05
C MET A 80 -2.96 -1.44 13.40
N GLY A 81 -2.53 -1.70 14.64
CA GLY A 81 -2.21 -3.05 15.09
C GLY A 81 -1.02 -3.64 14.35
N LYS A 82 -1.26 -4.65 13.50
CA LYS A 82 -0.23 -5.30 12.67
C LYS A 82 -0.13 -4.69 11.26
N ASP A 83 -0.90 -3.66 11.00
CA ASP A 83 -1.00 -3.01 9.69
C ASP A 83 -0.56 -1.54 9.76
N VAL A 84 -0.25 -0.98 8.60
CA VAL A 84 -0.03 0.45 8.40
C VAL A 84 -1.19 0.97 7.55
N MET A 85 -1.84 2.02 8.04
CA MET A 85 -2.88 2.72 7.32
C MET A 85 -2.32 4.02 6.72
N ALA A 86 -2.56 4.22 5.43
CA ALA A 86 -2.24 5.44 4.71
C ALA A 86 -3.51 6.10 4.16
N VAL A 87 -3.62 7.41 4.36
CA VAL A 87 -4.71 8.25 3.86
C VAL A 87 -4.17 9.18 2.80
N PHE A 88 -4.77 9.12 1.62
CA PHE A 88 -4.49 9.98 0.48
C PHE A 88 -5.69 10.87 0.20
N GLN A 89 -5.45 12.10 -0.21
CA GLN A 89 -6.48 13.07 -0.56
C GLN A 89 -6.26 13.61 -1.98
N SER A 90 -7.35 14.04 -2.61
CA SER A 90 -7.28 14.69 -3.92
C SER A 90 -6.53 16.03 -3.83
N LEU A 91 -5.83 16.43 -4.90
CA LEU A 91 -5.07 17.69 -4.95
C LEU A 91 -5.94 18.93 -4.71
N GLN A 92 -7.23 18.89 -5.07
CA GLN A 92 -8.18 19.97 -4.81
C GLN A 92 -8.47 20.18 -3.32
N ASP A 93 -8.42 19.12 -2.51
CA ASP A 93 -8.68 19.22 -1.06
C ASP A 93 -7.41 19.61 -0.27
N ASN A 94 -6.21 19.28 -0.79
CA ASN A 94 -4.94 19.68 -0.17
C ASN A 94 -4.73 21.20 -0.13
N GLN A 95 -5.15 21.92 -1.18
CA GLN A 95 -5.08 23.39 -1.18
C GLN A 95 -6.01 24.02 -0.13
N ASN A 96 -7.20 23.44 0.07
CA ASN A 96 -8.15 23.94 1.08
C ASN A 96 -7.69 23.71 2.53
N MET A 97 -6.87 22.68 2.80
CA MET A 97 -6.29 22.49 4.14
C MET A 97 -5.11 23.43 4.42
N LEU A 98 -4.31 23.78 3.41
CA LEU A 98 -3.19 24.72 3.55
C LEU A 98 -3.66 26.17 3.76
N ILE A 99 -4.83 26.53 3.22
CA ILE A 99 -5.43 27.87 3.37
C ILE A 99 -6.13 28.06 4.73
N LYS A 100 -6.48 26.97 5.43
CA LYS A 100 -7.20 26.99 6.72
C LYS A 100 -6.29 26.86 7.96
N ARG A 101 -4.98 27.02 7.81
CA ARG A 101 -4.01 27.10 8.91
C ARG A 101 -3.47 28.51 9.00
#